data_AF-A0A502KZP7-F1
#
_entry.id   AF-A0A502KZP7-F1
#
_cell.length_a   1.000
_cell.length_b   1.000
_cell.length_c   1.000
_cell.angle_alpha   90.00
_cell.angle_beta   90.00
_cell.angle_gamma   90.00
#
_symmetry.space_group_name_H-M   'P 1'
#
loop_
_entity.id
_entity.type
_entity.pdbx_description
1 polymer ?
#
loop_
_entity_poly.entity_id
_entity_poly.type
_entity_poly.pdbx_seq_one_letter_code
_entity_poly.pdbx_strand_id
1 'polypeptide(L)' 'MNRKKKIKNTLKLKAKKANAKLHKSNKPKYISKAERARIAQEQQKEFTTPSAEQPITEEKA' A
#
# COMPACT_ATOMS: atom_id res chain seq x y z
N MET A 1 -11.31 35.14 18.26
CA MET A 1 -11.24 34.65 16.86
C MET A 1 -12.66 34.44 16.34
N ASN A 2 -13.05 35.17 15.29
CA ASN A 2 -14.39 35.09 14.70
C ASN A 2 -14.76 33.63 14.36
N ARG A 3 -16.01 33.25 14.56
CA ARG A 3 -16.55 31.89 14.33
C ARG A 3 -16.12 31.31 12.97
N LYS A 4 -16.17 32.14 11.91
CA LYS A 4 -15.72 31.80 10.54
C LYS A 4 -14.25 31.35 10.51
N LYS A 5 -13.35 32.05 11.20
CA LYS A 5 -11.92 31.72 11.25
C LYS A 5 -11.68 30.42 12.06
N LYS A 6 -12.46 30.17 13.12
CA LYS A 6 -12.41 28.92 13.88
C LYS A 6 -12.78 27.71 13.01
N ILE A 7 -13.89 27.79 12.28
CA ILE A 7 -14.34 26.72 11.37
C ILE A 7 -13.30 26.45 10.28
N LYS A 8 -12.74 27.49 9.66
CA LYS A 8 -11.69 27.33 8.64
C LYS A 8 -10.46 26.61 9.18
N ASN A 9 -10.05 26.95 10.40
CA ASN A 9 -8.88 26.32 11.03
C ASN A 9 -9.13 24.86 11.39
N THR A 10 -10.31 24.52 11.92
CA THR A 10 -10.65 23.13 12.26
C THR A 10 -10.72 22.24 11.02
N LEU A 11 -11.32 22.71 9.92
CA LEU A 11 -11.39 21.98 8.66
C LEU A 11 -9.98 21.74 8.07
N LYS A 12 -9.13 22.77 8.06
CA LYS A 12 -7.73 22.63 7.61
C LYS A 12 -6.96 21.61 8.45
N LEU A 13 -7.14 21.62 9.77
CA LEU A 13 -6.47 20.67 10.66
C LEU A 13 -6.91 19.22 10.38
N LYS A 14 -8.21 19.00 10.17
CA LYS A 14 -8.77 17.68 9.83
C LYS A 14 -8.24 17.19 8.48
N ALA A 15 -8.22 18.04 7.46
CA ALA A 15 -7.67 17.70 6.15
C ALA A 15 -6.18 17.34 6.23
N LYS A 16 -5.37 18.11 6.95
CA LYS A 16 -3.95 17.79 7.18
C LYS A 16 -3.76 16.43 7.87
N LYS A 17 -4.58 16.11 8.87
CA LYS A 17 -4.54 14.80 9.55
C LYS A 17 -4.93 13.65 8.63
N ALA A 18 -5.91 13.85 7.75
CA ALA A 18 -6.30 12.84 6.77
C ALA A 18 -5.18 12.59 5.73
N ASN A 19 -4.62 13.67 5.18
CA ASN A 19 -3.53 13.56 4.19
C ASN A 19 -2.28 12.91 4.80
N ALA A 20 -1.90 13.27 6.02
CA ALA A 20 -0.77 12.66 6.72
C ALA A 20 -0.93 11.14 6.91
N LYS A 21 -2.17 10.64 7.04
CA LYS A 21 -2.45 9.20 7.14
C LYS A 21 -2.40 8.49 5.78
N LEU A 22 -2.75 9.20 4.70
CA LEU A 22 -2.75 8.65 3.34
C LEU A 22 -1.33 8.53 2.77
N HIS A 23 -0.41 9.41 3.18
CA HIS A 23 0.99 9.35 2.76
C HIS A 23 1.74 8.22 3.48
N LYS A 24 1.69 7.02 2.92
CA LYS A 24 2.71 6.00 3.20
C LYS A 24 4.03 6.44 2.57
N SER A 25 5.10 6.56 3.36
CA SER A 25 6.44 6.80 2.79
C SER A 25 6.79 5.62 1.89
N ASN A 26 7.14 5.88 0.62
CA ASN A 26 7.60 4.84 -0.31
C ASN A 26 9.00 4.28 0.03
N LYS A 27 9.55 4.68 1.19
CA LYS A 27 10.82 4.19 1.68
C LYS A 27 10.56 2.94 2.52
N PRO A 28 11.28 1.84 2.29
CA PRO A 28 11.19 0.69 3.18
C PRO A 28 11.59 1.13 4.58
N LYS A 29 10.76 0.78 5.57
CA LYS A 29 11.10 0.98 6.98
C LYS A 29 12.46 0.34 7.23
N TYR A 30 13.35 1.02 7.97
CA TYR A 30 14.62 0.40 8.32
C TYR A 30 14.34 -0.81 9.20
N ILE A 31 14.65 -1.96 8.65
CA ILE A 31 14.33 -3.28 9.15
C ILE A 31 15.66 -4.02 9.23
N SER A 32 15.87 -4.79 10.31
CA SER A 32 17.11 -5.54 10.51
C SER A 32 17.37 -6.51 9.34
N LYS A 33 18.65 -6.89 9.10
CA LYS A 33 19.01 -7.79 7.99
C LYS A 33 18.21 -9.11 8.03
N ALA A 34 17.97 -9.66 9.22
CA ALA A 34 17.20 -10.88 9.42
C ALA A 34 15.73 -10.71 9.01
N GLU A 35 15.09 -9.62 9.40
CA GLU A 35 13.68 -9.35 9.11
C GLU A 35 13.47 -9.00 7.63
N ARG A 36 14.46 -8.38 6.96
CA ARG A 36 14.43 -8.18 5.50
C ARG A 36 14.48 -9.51 4.72
N ALA A 37 15.30 -10.47 5.17
CA ALA A 37 15.37 -11.79 4.55
C ALA A 37 14.06 -12.55 4.68
N ARG A 38 13.41 -12.47 5.85
CA ARG A 38 12.10 -13.07 6.10
C ARG A 38 11.01 -12.49 5.19
N ILE A 39 10.94 -11.16 5.06
CA ILE A 39 9.95 -10.48 4.20
C ILE A 39 10.20 -10.82 2.72
N ALA A 40 11.45 -10.89 2.28
CA ALA A 40 11.77 -11.26 0.89
C ALA A 40 11.34 -12.71 0.57
N GLN A 41 11.53 -13.65 1.51
CA GLN A 41 11.06 -15.03 1.36
C GLN A 41 9.53 -15.13 1.34
N GLU A 42 8.83 -14.35 2.17
CA GLU A 42 7.36 -14.28 2.17
C GLU A 42 6.84 -13.65 0.86
N GLN A 43 7.47 -12.58 0.36
CA GLN A 43 7.10 -11.96 -0.93
C GLN A 43 7.36 -12.87 -2.14
N GLN A 44 8.44 -13.66 -2.13
CA GLN A 44 8.69 -14.65 -3.18
C GLN A 44 7.61 -15.74 -3.20
N LYS A 45 7.11 -16.18 -2.03
CA LYS A 45 6.03 -17.16 -1.95
C LYS A 45 4.70 -16.63 -2.49
N GLU A 46 4.36 -15.38 -2.20
CA GLU A 46 3.15 -14.73 -2.73
C GLU A 46 3.20 -14.59 -4.26
N PHE A 47 4.37 -14.31 -4.84
CA PHE A 47 4.56 -14.19 -6.28
C PHE A 47 4.61 -15.54 -7.02
N THR A 48 4.78 -16.66 -6.30
CA THR A 48 4.76 -18.02 -6.84
C THR A 48 3.51 -18.78 -6.44
N THR A 49 2.35 -18.12 -6.44
CA THR A 49 1.09 -18.80 -6.69
C THR A 49 0.80 -18.72 -8.19
N PRO A 50 1.26 -19.71 -8.99
CA PRO A 50 0.92 -19.74 -10.39
C PRO A 50 -0.57 -20.06 -10.50
N SER A 51 -1.28 -19.20 -11.23
CA SER A 51 -2.54 -19.53 -11.88
C SER A 51 -2.33 -20.73 -12.83
N ALA A 52 -2.31 -21.96 -12.30
CA ALA A 52 -2.73 -23.15 -13.04
C ALA A 52 -4.26 -23.16 -12.96
N GLU A 53 -5.04 -23.24 -14.04
CA GLU A 53 -5.07 -24.29 -15.05
C GLU A 53 -6.02 -23.83 -16.19
N GLN A 54 -5.62 -23.97 -17.46
CA GLN A 54 -6.44 -24.44 -18.59
C GLN A 54 -5.59 -24.39 -19.89
N PRO A 55 -5.09 -25.52 -20.41
CA PRO A 55 -4.70 -25.62 -21.82
C PRO A 55 -5.93 -26.03 -22.63
N ILE A 56 -6.60 -25.06 -23.27
CA ILE A 56 -7.63 -25.38 -24.26
C ILE A 56 -6.89 -25.62 -25.59
N THR A 57 -6.81 -26.90 -25.96
CA THR A 57 -6.48 -27.33 -27.32
C THR A 57 -7.78 -27.31 -28.11
N GLU A 58 -7.85 -26.62 -29.25
CA GLU A 58 -8.83 -26.86 -30.32
C GLU A 58 -8.48 -26.01 -31.57
N GLU A 59 -7.93 -26.70 -32.56
CA GLU A 59 -8.32 -26.76 -33.98
C GLU A 59 -9.01 -25.56 -34.68
N LYS A 60 -8.53 -25.30 -35.91
CA LYS A 60 -9.30 -24.91 -37.13
C LYS A 60 -9.32 -23.43 -37.54
N ALA A 61 -8.54 -23.10 -38.58
CA ALA A 61 -8.98 -22.51 -39.85
C ALA A 61 -7.82 -22.50 -40.87
#